data_AF-A0AAU8BK80-F1
#
_entry.id   AF-A0AAU8BK80-F1
#
_cell.length_a   1.000
_cell.length_b   1.000
_cell.length_c   1.000
_cell.angle_alpha   90.00
_cell.angle_beta   90.00
_cell.angle_gamma   90.00
#
_symmetry.space_group_name_H-M   'P 1'
#
loop_
_entity.id
_entity.type
_entity.pdbx_description
1 polymer ?
#
loop_
_entity_poly.entity_id
_entity_poly.type
_entity_poly.pdbx_seq_one_letter_code
_entity_poly.pdbx_strand_id
1 'polypeptide(L)'
;MYPNLIGLGIQDPKQIERYSLRQEAHKDVLKIYFRKQKGELFAKSVKFKYPRQVKNVRTDSSSQNYKQVTEINRNLTLVIDELNRLTKPIEATEVDVKQKILSDLRHLEKVVSSKIAEIEADLEKLK
;
A
#
# COMPACT_ATOMS: atom_id res chain seq x y z
N MET A 1 3.56 -3.10 23.11
CA MET A 1 4.89 -3.24 22.48
C MET A 1 4.67 -3.77 21.05
N TYR A 2 5.55 -3.44 20.10
CA TYR A 2 5.35 -3.76 18.67
C TYR A 2 6.53 -4.56 18.10
N PRO A 3 6.70 -5.82 18.53
CA PRO A 3 7.85 -6.64 18.16
C PRO A 3 7.95 -6.90 16.66
N ASN A 4 6.82 -7.07 15.95
CA ASN A 4 6.87 -7.35 14.51
C ASN A 4 7.26 -6.11 13.70
N LEU A 5 6.79 -4.91 14.11
CA LEU A 5 7.24 -3.64 13.50
C LEU A 5 8.72 -3.37 13.77
N ILE A 6 9.20 -3.64 14.98
CA ILE A 6 10.63 -3.53 15.31
C ILE A 6 11.46 -4.52 14.49
N GLY A 7 10.98 -5.76 14.33
CA GLY A 7 11.62 -6.78 13.48
C GLY A 7 11.70 -6.40 12.00
N LEU A 8 10.82 -5.51 11.51
CA LEU A 8 10.91 -4.92 10.17
C LEU A 8 11.93 -3.77 10.06
N GLY A 9 12.61 -3.41 11.15
CA GLY A 9 13.54 -2.28 11.22
C GLY A 9 12.88 -0.95 11.57
N ILE A 10 11.62 -0.95 12.03
CA ILE A 10 10.94 0.27 12.49
C ILE A 10 11.31 0.52 13.96
N GLN A 11 12.27 1.42 14.17
CA GLN A 11 12.81 1.72 15.50
C GLN A 11 11.79 2.40 16.42
N ASP A 12 10.97 3.31 15.89
CA ASP A 12 9.93 4.01 16.65
C ASP A 12 8.54 3.87 16.00
N PRO A 13 7.80 2.81 16.37
CA PRO A 13 6.46 2.57 15.84
C PRO A 13 5.44 3.68 16.16
N LYS A 14 5.69 4.53 17.17
CA LYS A 14 4.75 5.62 17.53
C LYS A 14 4.77 6.77 16.53
N GLN A 15 5.81 6.86 15.69
CA GLN A 15 5.89 7.85 14.62
C GLN A 15 5.07 7.45 13.39
N ILE A 16 4.51 6.25 13.36
CA ILE A 16 3.66 5.81 12.26
C ILE A 16 2.37 6.64 12.28
N GLU A 17 2.10 7.31 11.16
CA GLU A 17 0.90 8.12 10.97
C GLU A 17 -0.22 7.28 10.38
N ARG A 18 0.09 6.55 9.31
CA ARG A 18 -0.84 5.70 8.57
C ARG A 18 -0.11 4.65 7.76
N TYR A 19 -0.82 3.65 7.27
CA TYR A 19 -0.30 2.66 6.34
C TYR A 19 -1.29 2.41 5.20
N SER A 20 -0.81 1.81 4.11
CA SER A 20 -1.65 1.32 3.01
C SER A 20 -1.19 -0.08 2.62
N LEU A 21 -2.15 -0.98 2.43
CA LEU A 21 -1.93 -2.32 1.92
C LEU A 21 -2.56 -2.45 0.55
N ARG A 22 -1.81 -2.90 -0.45
CA ARG A 22 -2.31 -3.17 -1.80
C ARG A 22 -1.85 -4.54 -2.26
N GLN A 23 -2.72 -5.26 -2.95
CA GLN A 23 -2.33 -6.49 -3.63
C GLN A 23 -1.90 -6.14 -5.06
N GLU A 24 -0.66 -6.49 -5.41
CA GLU A 24 -0.09 -6.36 -6.75
C GLU A 24 0.22 -7.78 -7.27
N ALA A 25 -0.67 -8.32 -8.10
CA ALA A 25 -0.64 -9.70 -8.58
C ALA A 25 -0.56 -10.73 -7.42
N HIS A 26 0.56 -11.48 -7.34
CA HIS A 26 0.83 -12.48 -6.28
C HIS A 26 1.64 -11.90 -5.12
N LYS A 27 1.65 -10.57 -4.93
CA LYS A 27 2.39 -9.91 -3.86
C LYS A 27 1.49 -8.93 -3.12
N ASP A 28 1.72 -8.81 -1.83
CA ASP A 28 1.18 -7.74 -1.01
C ASP A 28 2.23 -6.65 -0.82
N VAL A 29 1.85 -5.42 -1.13
CA VAL A 29 2.69 -4.24 -0.96
C VAL A 29 2.16 -3.43 0.21
N LEU A 30 2.92 -3.45 1.30
CA LEU A 30 2.67 -2.65 2.49
C LEU A 30 3.52 -1.38 2.41
N LYS A 31 2.88 -0.21 2.48
CA LYS A 31 3.57 1.08 2.59
C LYS A 31 3.18 1.75 3.91
N ILE A 32 4.17 2.13 4.69
CA ILE A 32 4.00 2.77 6.00
C ILE A 32 4.49 4.22 5.88
N TYR A 33 3.69 5.15 6.36
CA TYR A 33 3.95 6.59 6.33
C TYR A 33 4.22 7.06 7.76
N PHE A 34 5.33 7.76 7.96
CA PHE A 34 5.70 8.34 9.24
C PHE A 34 5.31 9.81 9.31
N ARG A 35 5.05 10.29 10.53
CA ARG A 35 4.82 11.71 10.80
C ARG A 35 6.06 12.50 10.38
N LYS A 36 5.83 13.64 9.73
CA LYS A 36 6.88 14.58 9.33
C LYS A 36 7.54 15.16 10.59
N GLN A 37 8.86 15.03 10.72
CA GLN A 37 9.57 15.65 11.84
C GLN A 37 9.81 17.14 11.59
N LYS A 38 9.97 17.92 12.67
CA LYS A 38 10.21 19.37 12.60
C LYS A 38 11.51 19.62 11.83
N GLY A 39 11.41 20.31 10.69
CA GLY A 39 12.55 20.63 9.81
C GLY A 39 12.72 19.69 8.61
N GLU A 40 11.98 18.59 8.51
CA GLU A 40 11.96 17.79 7.28
C GLU A 40 11.10 18.48 6.21
N LEU A 41 11.43 18.33 4.92
CA LEU A 41 10.58 18.83 3.82
C LEU A 41 9.45 17.85 3.47
N PHE A 42 9.73 16.54 3.57
CA PHE A 42 8.81 15.48 3.18
C PHE A 42 8.64 14.46 4.32
N ALA A 43 7.46 13.86 4.40
CA ALA A 43 7.22 12.74 5.30
C ALA A 43 7.97 11.49 4.81
N LYS A 44 8.67 10.81 5.72
CA LYS A 44 9.34 9.54 5.42
C LYS A 44 8.32 8.42 5.20
N SER A 45 8.65 7.47 4.33
CA SER A 45 7.85 6.25 4.16
C SER A 45 8.74 5.06 3.84
N VAL A 46 8.29 3.87 4.23
CA VAL A 46 8.94 2.59 3.90
C VAL A 46 7.97 1.69 3.16
N LYS A 47 8.51 0.84 2.28
CA LYS A 47 7.73 -0.09 1.45
C LYS A 47 8.26 -1.50 1.64
N PHE A 48 7.36 -2.43 1.95
CA PHE A 48 7.64 -3.85 2.07
C PHE A 48 6.81 -4.62 1.05
N LYS A 49 7.40 -5.66 0.46
CA LYS A 49 6.73 -6.55 -0.49
C LYS A 49 6.73 -7.96 0.09
N TYR A 50 5.55 -8.55 0.20
CA TYR A 50 5.35 -9.90 0.73
C TYR A 50 4.84 -10.80 -0.39
N PRO A 51 5.54 -11.89 -0.74
CA PRO A 51 5.01 -12.86 -1.68
C PRO A 51 3.82 -13.61 -1.06
N ARG A 52 2.75 -13.78 -1.83
CA ARG A 52 1.62 -14.65 -1.46
C ARG A 52 1.94 -16.09 -1.80
N GLN A 53 1.55 -16.99 -0.92
CA GLN A 53 1.63 -18.42 -1.23
C GLN A 53 0.46 -18.82 -2.10
N VAL A 54 0.74 -19.61 -3.15
CA VAL A 54 -0.26 -20.12 -4.07
C VAL A 54 -0.55 -21.57 -3.66
N LYS A 55 -1.80 -21.86 -3.30
CA LYS A 55 -2.25 -23.21 -2.94
C LYS A 55 -3.34 -23.66 -3.89
N ASN A 56 -3.28 -24.93 -4.27
CA ASN A 56 -4.35 -25.57 -5.04
C ASN A 56 -5.26 -26.30 -4.06
N VAL A 57 -6.46 -25.77 -3.86
CA VAL A 57 -7.46 -26.35 -2.96
C VAL A 57 -8.45 -27.14 -3.78
N ARG A 58 -8.73 -28.38 -3.37
CA ARG A 58 -9.77 -29.21 -4.00
C ARG A 58 -11.14 -28.70 -3.55
N THR A 59 -11.96 -28.32 -4.51
CA THR A 59 -13.22 -27.60 -4.24
C THR A 59 -14.44 -28.52 -4.10
N ASP A 60 -14.31 -29.80 -4.50
CA ASP A 60 -15.37 -30.81 -4.34
C ASP A 60 -14.80 -32.24 -4.27
N SER A 61 -15.48 -33.13 -3.55
CA SER A 61 -15.12 -34.56 -3.45
C SER A 61 -15.53 -35.30 -4.73
N SER A 62 -16.60 -34.88 -5.39
CA SER A 62 -17.22 -35.55 -6.54
C SER A 62 -16.68 -35.11 -7.90
N SER A 63 -15.99 -33.96 -7.99
CA SER A 63 -15.32 -33.50 -9.21
C SER A 63 -13.88 -33.09 -8.93
N GLN A 64 -12.94 -33.55 -9.76
CA GLN A 64 -11.49 -33.26 -9.70
C GLN A 64 -11.17 -31.80 -10.12
N ASN A 65 -11.89 -30.83 -9.56
CA ASN A 65 -11.69 -29.41 -9.84
C ASN A 65 -10.85 -28.77 -8.71
N TYR A 66 -9.60 -28.43 -9.04
CA TYR A 66 -8.69 -27.70 -8.16
C TYR A 66 -8.84 -26.19 -8.39
N LYS A 67 -9.12 -25.43 -7.33
CA LYS A 67 -9.12 -23.97 -7.35
C LYS A 67 -7.81 -23.44 -6.81
N GLN A 68 -7.16 -22.57 -7.57
CA GLN A 68 -5.98 -21.86 -7.11
C GLN A 68 -6.40 -20.73 -6.16
N VAL A 69 -5.93 -20.78 -4.92
CA VAL A 69 -6.18 -19.79 -3.87
C VAL A 69 -4.85 -19.18 -3.46
N THR A 70 -4.82 -17.86 -3.27
CA THR A 70 -3.63 -17.16 -2.77
C THR A 70 -3.84 -16.76 -1.32
N GLU A 71 -2.85 -17.08 -0.47
CA GLU A 71 -2.89 -16.76 0.96
C GLU A 71 -1.94 -15.61 1.29
N ILE A 72 -2.37 -14.75 2.21
CA ILE A 72 -1.56 -13.66 2.76
C ILE A 72 -0.42 -14.24 3.60
N ASN A 73 0.74 -13.57 3.57
CA ASN A 73 1.86 -13.97 4.40
C ASN A 73 1.53 -13.80 5.90
N ARG A 74 1.77 -14.83 6.71
CA ARG A 74 1.45 -14.81 8.15
C ARG A 74 2.17 -13.70 8.91
N ASN A 75 3.42 -13.38 8.54
CA ASN A 75 4.16 -12.28 9.15
C ASN A 75 3.52 -10.92 8.84
N LEU A 76 2.99 -10.75 7.62
CA LEU A 76 2.27 -9.55 7.24
C LEU A 76 0.99 -9.36 8.06
N THR A 77 0.26 -10.43 8.36
CA THR A 77 -0.92 -10.35 9.25
C THR A 77 -0.56 -9.81 10.64
N LEU A 78 0.51 -10.32 11.26
CA LEU A 78 0.95 -9.85 12.58
C LEU A 78 1.38 -8.37 12.57
N VAL A 79 2.04 -7.95 11.50
CA VAL A 79 2.43 -6.56 11.27
C VAL A 79 1.20 -5.66 11.12
N ILE A 80 0.19 -6.10 10.36
CA ILE A 80 -1.07 -5.36 10.18
C ILE A 80 -1.80 -5.19 11.52
N ASP A 81 -1.85 -6.23 12.36
CA ASP A 81 -2.49 -6.15 13.68
C ASP A 81 -1.78 -5.15 14.61
N GLU A 82 -0.45 -5.08 14.55
CA GLU A 82 0.31 -4.04 15.25
C GLU A 82 0.04 -2.63 14.71
N LEU A 83 -0.01 -2.48 13.39
CA LEU A 83 -0.33 -1.20 12.74
C LEU A 83 -1.73 -0.73 13.08
N ASN A 84 -2.74 -1.60 13.03
CA ASN A 84 -4.12 -1.26 13.38
C ASN A 84 -4.25 -0.74 14.82
N ARG A 85 -3.50 -1.34 15.76
CA ARG A 85 -3.46 -0.87 17.15
C ARG A 85 -2.81 0.52 17.29
N LEU A 86 -1.86 0.86 16.43
CA LEU A 86 -1.16 2.15 16.43
C LEU A 86 -1.95 3.24 15.73
N THR A 87 -2.44 2.95 14.54
CA THR A 87 -3.03 3.96 13.66
C THR A 87 -4.50 4.19 13.93
N LYS A 88 -5.13 3.41 14.84
CA LYS A 88 -6.58 3.35 15.18
C LYS A 88 -7.43 3.61 13.92
N PRO A 89 -8.01 2.59 13.25
CA PRO A 89 -8.71 2.82 12.00
C PRO A 89 -9.66 4.01 12.16
N ILE A 90 -9.29 5.14 11.56
CA ILE A 90 -10.17 6.29 11.45
C ILE A 90 -11.21 5.73 10.50
N GLU A 91 -12.39 5.39 11.03
CA GLU A 91 -13.53 5.03 10.20
C GLU A 91 -13.72 6.22 9.26
N ALA A 92 -13.23 6.06 8.03
CA ALA A 92 -13.25 7.13 7.05
C ALA A 92 -14.72 7.43 6.81
N THR A 93 -15.14 8.62 7.21
CA THR A 93 -16.52 9.05 6.96
C THR A 93 -16.71 9.10 5.43
N GLU A 94 -17.94 8.86 4.94
CA GLU A 94 -18.20 8.89 3.49
C GLU A 94 -17.73 10.19 2.82
N VAL A 95 -17.72 11.28 3.59
CA VAL A 95 -17.21 12.60 3.18
C VAL A 95 -15.71 12.57 2.92
N ASP A 96 -14.92 11.93 3.79
CA ASP A 96 -13.47 11.79 3.62
C ASP A 96 -13.12 10.96 2.38
N VAL A 97 -13.91 9.92 2.10
CA VAL A 97 -13.72 9.06 0.93
C VAL A 97 -13.95 9.84 -0.37
N LYS A 98 -15.05 10.58 -0.45
CA LYS A 98 -15.37 11.42 -1.63
C LYS A 98 -14.30 12.48 -1.87
N GLN A 99 -13.86 13.17 -0.81
CA GLN A 99 -12.79 14.18 -0.92
C GLN A 99 -11.47 13.57 -1.38
N LYS A 100 -11.12 12.40 -0.84
CA LYS A 100 -9.92 11.67 -1.26
C LYS A 100 -9.98 11.29 -2.75
N ILE A 101 -11.10 10.74 -3.22
CA ILE A 101 -11.28 10.37 -4.64
C ILE A 101 -11.13 11.59 -5.54
N LEU A 102 -11.74 12.71 -5.18
CA LEU A 102 -11.67 13.95 -5.96
C LEU A 102 -10.25 14.53 -5.99
N SER A 103 -9.52 14.45 -4.87
CA SER A 103 -8.11 14.83 -4.81
C SER A 103 -7.23 13.92 -5.67
N ASP A 104 -7.45 12.60 -5.61
CA ASP A 104 -6.70 11.63 -6.40
C ASP A 104 -6.94 11.84 -7.91
N LEU A 105 -8.18 12.15 -8.32
CA LEU A 105 -8.53 12.47 -9.71
C LEU A 105 -7.79 13.71 -10.22
N ARG A 106 -7.84 14.82 -9.47
CA ARG A 106 -7.12 16.06 -9.83
C ARG A 106 -5.60 15.86 -9.88
N HIS A 107 -5.06 15.03 -8.99
CA HIS A 107 -3.65 14.71 -9.01
C HIS A 107 -3.28 13.92 -10.27
N LEU A 108 -4.08 12.92 -10.64
CA LEU A 108 -3.87 12.13 -11.86
C LEU A 108 -3.90 13.02 -13.10
N GLU A 109 -4.89 13.90 -13.21
CA GLU A 109 -5.02 14.88 -14.30
C GLU A 109 -3.72 15.69 -14.46
N LYS A 110 -3.23 16.26 -13.35
CA LYS A 110 -1.96 17.02 -13.37
C LYS A 110 -0.77 16.18 -13.83
N VAL A 111 -0.64 14.94 -13.33
CA VAL A 111 0.47 14.05 -13.71
C VAL A 111 0.40 13.70 -15.20
N VAL A 112 -0.79 13.42 -15.71
CA VAL A 112 -1.00 13.12 -17.13
C VAL A 112 -0.68 14.34 -17.99
N SER A 113 -1.18 15.53 -17.65
CA SER A 113 -0.88 16.76 -18.39
C SER A 113 0.62 17.06 -18.41
N SER A 114 1.32 16.92 -17.28
CA SER A 114 2.79 17.07 -17.26
C SER A 114 3.49 16.04 -18.14
N LYS A 115 3.01 14.79 -18.18
CA LYS A 115 3.61 13.75 -19.01
C LYS A 115 3.36 13.97 -20.50
N ILE A 116 2.17 14.47 -20.87
CA ILE A 116 1.86 14.88 -22.24
C ILE A 116 2.83 15.98 -22.67
N ALA A 117 3.00 17.04 -21.88
CA ALA A 117 3.90 18.14 -22.20
C ALA A 117 5.36 17.69 -22.35
N GLU A 118 5.84 16.77 -21.50
CA GLU A 118 7.17 16.15 -21.69
C GLU A 118 7.29 15.43 -23.04
N ILE A 119 6.29 14.62 -23.40
CA ILE A 119 6.30 13.85 -24.66
C ILE A 119 6.24 14.78 -25.87
N GLU A 120 5.41 15.82 -25.82
CA GLU A 120 5.31 16.83 -26.88
C GLU A 120 6.64 17.56 -27.08
N ALA A 121 7.29 17.97 -25.99
CA ALA A 121 8.61 18.62 -26.06
C ALA A 121 9.71 17.69 -26.59
N ASP A 122 9.64 16.40 -26.28
CA ASP A 122 10.59 15.41 -26.82
C ASP A 122 10.34 15.14 -28.30
N LEU A 123 9.08 15.15 -28.77
CA LEU A 123 8.74 15.09 -30.19
C LEU A 123 9.27 16.30 -30.97
N GLU A 124 9.25 17.50 -30.39
CA GLU A 124 9.79 18.71 -31.04
C GLU A 124 11.31 18.64 -31.25
N LYS A 125 12.05 17.99 -30.35
CA LYS A 125 13.52 17.81 -30.47
C LYS A 125 13.93 16.82 -31.57
N LEU A 126 12.99 16.02 -32.07
CA LEU A 126 13.22 15.02 -33.11
C LEU A 126 12.94 15.55 -34.53
N LYS A 127 12.57 16.82 -34.66
CA LYS A 127 12.50 17.56 -35.93
C LYS A 127 13.80 18.29 -36.20
#